data_AF-A0AAW6SJQ2-F1
#
_entry.id   AF-A0AAW6SJQ2-F1
#
_cell.length_a   1.000
_cell.length_b   1.000
_cell.length_c   1.000
_cell.angle_alpha   90.00
_cell.angle_beta   90.00
_cell.angle_gamma   90.00
#
_symmetry.space_group_name_H-M   'P 1'
#
loop_
_entity.id
_entity.type
_entity.pdbx_description
1 polymer ?
#
loop_
_entity_poly.entity_id
_entity_poly.type
_entity_poly.pdbx_seq_one_letter_code
_entity_poly.pdbx_strand_id
1 'polypeptide(L)'
;MKQWIAGAALGALFTLPAVAIAKEYQVPPSSSGMSTAYISDEAMERCIIMYNQMLDLERQLSEDSRTLDLYNQSAVNAYNQRVDEQRRLSSQFNHDCAGKSSESARRAAEALNNSQQAR
;
A
#
# COMPACT_ATOMS: atom_id res chain seq x y z
N MET A 1 -72.92 24.69 -27.63
CA MET A 1 -71.94 25.78 -27.82
C MET A 1 -70.72 25.49 -26.97
N LYS A 2 -69.57 25.70 -27.58
CA LYS A 2 -68.19 25.61 -27.10
C LYS A 2 -67.95 26.43 -25.84
N GLN A 3 -67.24 25.91 -24.82
CA GLN A 3 -66.24 26.62 -24.00
C GLN A 3 -65.24 25.60 -23.42
N TRP A 4 -63.94 25.84 -23.65
CA TRP A 4 -62.79 25.10 -23.15
C TRP A 4 -62.23 25.82 -21.93
N ILE A 5 -61.81 25.11 -20.89
CA ILE A 5 -60.95 25.68 -19.84
C ILE A 5 -59.67 24.84 -19.80
N ALA A 6 -58.59 25.44 -20.30
CA ALA A 6 -57.24 24.92 -20.17
C ALA A 6 -56.78 25.12 -18.72
N GLY A 7 -56.64 24.03 -17.98
CA GLY A 7 -56.00 24.02 -16.67
C GLY A 7 -54.52 23.72 -16.84
N ALA A 8 -53.68 24.75 -16.79
CA ALA A 8 -52.23 24.62 -16.70
C ALA A 8 -51.88 24.02 -15.33
N ALA A 9 -51.56 22.72 -15.30
CA ALA A 9 -50.94 22.11 -14.14
C ALA A 9 -49.46 22.55 -14.11
N LEU A 10 -49.17 23.55 -13.28
CA LEU A 10 -47.83 23.88 -12.82
C LEU A 10 -47.30 22.68 -12.02
N GLY A 11 -46.68 21.72 -12.72
CA GLY A 11 -45.89 20.68 -12.09
C GLY A 11 -44.66 21.32 -11.46
N ALA A 12 -44.67 21.46 -10.13
CA ALA A 12 -43.50 21.87 -9.38
C ALA A 12 -42.39 20.83 -9.61
N LEU A 13 -41.37 21.21 -10.38
CA LEU A 13 -40.13 20.45 -10.52
C LEU A 13 -39.45 20.39 -9.16
N PHE A 14 -39.58 19.26 -8.48
CA PHE A 14 -38.81 18.95 -7.28
C PHE A 14 -37.38 18.65 -7.70
N THR A 15 -36.53 19.68 -7.74
CA THR A 15 -35.08 19.51 -7.93
C THR A 15 -34.50 18.88 -6.68
N LEU A 16 -34.20 17.59 -6.73
CA LEU A 16 -33.38 16.94 -5.69
C LEU A 16 -32.00 17.62 -5.68
N PRO A 17 -31.50 18.11 -4.53
CA PRO A 17 -30.14 18.60 -4.46
C PRO A 17 -29.19 17.42 -4.71
N ALA A 18 -28.28 17.58 -5.66
CA ALA A 18 -27.19 16.63 -5.86
C ALA A 18 -26.31 16.65 -4.60
N VAL A 19 -26.31 15.54 -3.85
CA VAL A 19 -25.37 15.37 -2.74
C VAL A 19 -24.00 15.09 -3.35
N ALA A 20 -23.13 16.09 -3.35
CA ALA A 20 -21.73 15.90 -3.71
C ALA A 20 -21.04 15.12 -2.59
N ILE A 21 -20.84 13.81 -2.80
CA ILE A 21 -20.02 13.00 -1.90
C ILE A 21 -18.56 13.29 -2.25
N ALA A 22 -17.87 14.07 -1.41
CA ALA A 22 -16.42 14.24 -1.52
C ALA A 22 -15.73 12.87 -1.30
N LYS A 23 -14.83 12.47 -2.20
CA LYS A 23 -14.05 11.24 -2.05
C LYS A 23 -12.84 11.53 -1.16
N GLU A 24 -12.86 11.02 0.06
CA GLU A 24 -11.69 11.05 0.94
C GLU A 24 -10.60 10.10 0.41
N TYR A 25 -9.42 10.64 0.13
CA TYR A 25 -8.26 9.85 -0.27
C TYR A 25 -7.57 9.30 0.97
N GLN A 26 -7.40 7.98 0.99
CA GLN A 26 -6.67 7.27 2.05
C GLN A 26 -5.20 7.16 1.70
N VAL A 27 -4.33 7.33 2.71
CA VAL A 27 -2.90 7.08 2.55
C VAL A 27 -2.64 5.57 2.64
N PRO A 28 -2.05 4.92 1.63
CA PRO A 28 -1.68 3.52 1.71
C PRO A 28 -0.46 3.33 2.63
N PRO A 29 -0.33 2.20 3.35
CA PRO A 29 -1.27 1.08 3.36
C PRO A 29 -2.45 1.36 4.32
N SER A 30 -3.65 1.03 3.86
CA SER A 30 -4.91 1.22 4.60
C SER A 30 -5.33 -0.01 5.43
N SER A 31 -4.46 -1.01 5.60
CA SER A 31 -4.76 -2.16 6.46
C SER A 31 -4.52 -1.82 7.92
N SER A 32 -5.53 -2.06 8.75
CA SER A 32 -5.48 -2.03 10.21
C SER A 32 -4.58 -3.17 10.74
N GLY A 33 -3.28 -2.98 10.63
CA GLY A 33 -2.28 -3.97 11.02
C GLY A 33 -0.91 -3.33 11.10
N MET A 34 -0.49 -3.03 12.33
CA MET A 34 0.85 -2.61 12.75
C MET A 34 1.37 -1.33 12.06
N SER A 35 1.08 -0.19 12.70
CA SER A 35 1.73 1.13 12.50
C SER A 35 1.42 1.85 11.17
N THR A 36 0.46 2.78 11.19
CA THR A 36 0.24 3.85 10.19
C THR A 36 1.38 4.90 10.17
N ALA A 37 2.60 4.49 10.49
CA ALA A 37 3.73 5.39 10.59
C ALA A 37 4.29 5.68 9.21
N TYR A 38 4.59 6.95 9.01
CA TYR A 38 5.27 7.44 7.84
C TYR A 38 6.78 7.38 8.07
N ILE A 39 7.50 6.98 7.04
CA ILE A 39 8.96 7.01 7.01
C ILE A 39 9.43 7.98 5.93
N SER A 40 10.67 8.48 6.05
CA SER A 40 11.25 9.29 4.99
C SER A 40 11.31 8.52 3.68
N ASP A 41 11.30 9.24 2.56
CA ASP A 41 11.43 8.61 1.24
C ASP A 41 12.74 7.81 1.12
N GLU A 42 13.83 8.29 1.72
CA GLU A 42 15.11 7.58 1.79
C GLU A 42 15.03 6.30 2.62
N ALA A 43 14.28 6.30 3.74
CA ALA A 43 14.04 5.09 4.51
C ALA A 43 13.19 4.08 3.70
N MET A 44 12.23 4.57 2.91
CA MET A 44 11.45 3.74 1.99
C MET A 44 12.31 3.13 0.89
N GLU A 45 13.26 3.88 0.32
CA GLU A 45 14.23 3.33 -0.64
C GLU A 45 15.04 2.19 -0.03
N ARG A 46 15.52 2.36 1.20
CA ARG A 46 16.21 1.28 1.93
C ARG A 46 15.31 0.06 2.14
N CYS A 47 14.02 0.25 2.42
CA CYS A 47 13.05 -0.83 2.52
C CYS A 47 12.91 -1.62 1.22
N ILE A 48 12.89 -0.93 0.07
CA ILE A 48 12.83 -1.58 -1.26
C ILE A 48 14.10 -2.38 -1.52
N ILE A 49 15.27 -1.82 -1.22
CA ILE A 49 16.56 -2.52 -1.37
C ILE A 49 16.57 -3.80 -0.51
N MET A 50 16.19 -3.68 0.75
CA MET A 50 16.16 -4.80 1.70
C MET A 50 15.21 -5.91 1.25
N TYR A 51 14.02 -5.54 0.78
CA TYR A 51 13.05 -6.49 0.23
C TYR A 51 13.61 -7.26 -0.97
N ASN A 52 14.27 -6.55 -1.90
CA ASN A 52 14.89 -7.19 -3.06
C ASN A 52 16.05 -8.12 -2.66
N GLN A 53 16.84 -7.76 -1.65
CA GLN A 53 17.88 -8.64 -1.09
C GLN A 53 17.28 -9.92 -0.48
N MET A 54 16.16 -9.81 0.22
CA MET A 54 15.45 -10.98 0.75
C MET A 54 14.98 -11.92 -0.38
N LEU A 55 14.40 -11.36 -1.45
CA LEU A 55 13.95 -12.15 -2.61
C LEU A 55 15.12 -12.86 -3.32
N ASP A 56 16.27 -12.18 -3.43
CA ASP A 56 17.47 -12.78 -4.00
C ASP A 56 17.97 -13.96 -3.15
N LEU A 57 18.05 -13.78 -1.82
CA LEU A 57 18.42 -14.86 -0.90
C LEU A 57 17.42 -16.02 -0.93
N GLU A 58 16.12 -15.74 -0.97
CA GLU A 58 15.09 -16.80 -1.05
C GLU A 58 15.24 -17.64 -2.32
N ARG A 59 15.52 -17.00 -3.47
CA ARG A 59 15.83 -17.70 -4.71
C ARG A 59 17.10 -18.53 -4.59
N GLN A 60 18.20 -17.95 -4.09
CA GLN A 60 19.47 -18.67 -3.90
C GLN A 60 19.28 -19.88 -2.97
N LEU A 61 18.55 -19.72 -1.87
CA LEU A 61 18.24 -20.82 -0.95
C LEU A 61 17.42 -21.91 -1.62
N SER A 62 16.42 -21.55 -2.44
CA SER A 62 15.64 -22.53 -3.20
C SER A 62 16.46 -23.26 -4.27
N GLU A 63 17.50 -22.63 -4.82
CA GLU A 63 18.40 -23.25 -5.79
C GLU A 63 19.40 -24.17 -5.08
N ASP A 64 20.06 -23.68 -4.03
CA ASP A 64 21.01 -24.41 -3.21
C ASP A 64 20.35 -25.64 -2.58
N SER A 65 19.11 -25.55 -2.09
CA SER A 65 18.44 -26.68 -1.44
C SER A 65 18.24 -27.90 -2.35
N ARG A 66 18.30 -27.73 -3.68
CA ARG A 66 18.16 -28.83 -4.66
C ARG A 66 19.47 -29.54 -4.95
N THR A 67 20.60 -28.87 -4.71
CA THR A 67 21.95 -29.34 -5.07
C THR A 67 22.85 -29.51 -3.84
N LEU A 68 22.37 -29.15 -2.65
CA LEU A 68 23.10 -29.20 -1.39
C LEU A 68 23.57 -30.62 -1.06
N ASP A 69 24.88 -30.79 -0.96
CA ASP A 69 25.49 -31.98 -0.40
C ASP A 69 25.51 -31.92 1.13
N LEU A 70 24.63 -32.70 1.76
CA LEU A 70 24.49 -32.75 3.22
C LEU A 70 25.70 -33.37 3.94
N TYR A 71 26.59 -34.07 3.22
CA TYR A 71 27.81 -34.63 3.80
C TYR A 71 28.99 -33.65 3.69
N ASN A 72 28.85 -32.57 2.93
CA ASN A 72 29.84 -31.51 2.84
C ASN A 72 29.54 -30.40 3.84
N GLN A 73 30.24 -30.44 4.98
CA GLN A 73 30.06 -29.45 6.06
C GLN A 73 30.25 -28.01 5.59
N SER A 74 31.16 -27.75 4.63
CA SER A 74 31.37 -26.40 4.10
C SER A 74 30.14 -25.90 3.33
N ALA A 75 29.55 -26.77 2.50
CA ALA A 75 28.33 -26.45 1.76
C ALA A 75 27.15 -26.21 2.70
N VAL A 76 26.98 -27.07 3.72
CA VAL A 76 25.95 -26.91 4.76
C VAL A 76 26.13 -25.61 5.54
N ASN A 77 27.37 -25.26 5.90
CA ASN A 77 27.66 -24.02 6.61
C ASN A 77 27.33 -22.78 5.76
N ALA A 78 27.69 -22.78 4.46
CA ALA A 78 27.39 -21.68 3.56
C ALA A 78 25.86 -21.51 3.36
N TYR A 79 25.14 -22.62 3.22
CA TYR A 79 23.67 -22.60 3.15
C TYR A 79 23.06 -21.99 4.43
N ASN A 80 23.48 -22.45 5.60
CA ASN A 80 22.99 -21.94 6.88
C ASN A 80 23.28 -20.45 7.08
N GLN A 81 24.44 -19.95 6.64
CA GLN A 81 24.75 -18.52 6.67
C GLN A 81 23.76 -17.69 5.84
N ARG A 82 23.35 -18.18 4.66
CA ARG A 82 22.33 -17.51 3.85
C ARG A 82 20.94 -17.55 4.51
N VAL A 83 20.59 -18.66 5.16
CA VAL A 83 19.34 -18.77 5.93
C VAL A 83 19.32 -17.74 7.06
N ASP A 84 20.41 -17.61 7.81
CA ASP A 84 20.51 -16.66 8.92
C ASP A 84 20.43 -15.21 8.43
N GLU A 85 21.07 -14.88 7.31
CA GLU A 85 20.99 -13.55 6.71
C GLU A 85 19.57 -13.24 6.21
N GLN A 86 18.89 -14.19 5.55
CA GLN A 86 17.51 -14.02 5.11
C GLN A 86 16.58 -13.73 6.30
N ARG A 87 16.76 -14.45 7.42
CA ARG A 87 15.99 -14.23 8.65
C ARG A 87 16.27 -12.86 9.25
N ARG A 88 17.54 -12.45 9.28
CA ARG A 88 17.94 -11.13 9.78
C ARG A 88 17.28 -10.01 8.98
N LEU A 89 17.36 -10.07 7.65
CA LEU A 89 16.74 -9.09 6.75
C LEU A 89 15.21 -9.10 6.90
N SER A 90 14.57 -10.27 6.98
CA SER A 90 13.13 -10.39 7.21
C SER A 90 12.69 -9.74 8.52
N SER A 91 13.41 -9.98 9.61
CA SER A 91 13.13 -9.34 10.90
C SER A 91 13.30 -7.82 10.83
N GLN A 92 14.35 -7.36 10.13
CA GLN A 92 14.61 -5.93 9.98
C GLN A 92 13.53 -5.26 9.12
N PHE A 93 13.15 -5.88 8.01
CA PHE A 93 12.08 -5.39 7.13
C PHE A 93 10.74 -5.31 7.88
N ASN A 94 10.39 -6.33 8.64
CA ASN A 94 9.15 -6.34 9.41
C ASN A 94 9.11 -5.23 10.47
N HIS A 95 10.25 -4.88 11.06
CA HIS A 95 10.34 -3.80 12.04
C HIS A 95 10.33 -2.40 11.38
N ASP A 96 11.18 -2.23 10.37
CA ASP A 96 11.49 -0.91 9.79
C ASP A 96 10.54 -0.50 8.66
N CYS A 97 9.90 -1.47 8.00
CA CYS A 97 9.24 -1.25 6.70
C CYS A 97 7.78 -1.71 6.66
N ALA A 98 7.45 -2.85 7.26
CA ALA A 98 6.11 -3.41 7.14
C ALA A 98 5.04 -2.42 7.65
N GLY A 99 3.99 -2.24 6.85
CA GLY A 99 2.86 -1.37 7.17
C GLY A 99 3.14 0.15 7.07
N LYS A 100 4.35 0.57 6.69
CA LYS A 100 4.71 2.00 6.66
C LYS A 100 4.55 2.59 5.26
N SER A 101 4.28 3.88 5.21
CA SER A 101 4.17 4.65 3.96
C SER A 101 5.27 5.69 3.86
N SER A 102 5.57 6.15 2.64
CA SER A 102 6.52 7.22 2.44
C SER A 102 5.89 8.57 2.80
N GLU A 103 6.71 9.50 3.27
CA GLU A 103 6.30 10.87 3.58
C GLU A 103 5.74 11.59 2.33
N SER A 104 6.31 11.33 1.15
CA SER A 104 5.78 11.84 -0.12
C SER A 104 4.37 11.33 -0.43
N ALA A 105 4.08 10.06 -0.18
CA ALA A 105 2.75 9.48 -0.39
C ALA A 105 1.71 10.09 0.56
N ARG A 106 2.09 10.34 1.82
CA ARG A 106 1.25 11.07 2.79
C ARG A 106 0.90 12.46 2.31
N ARG A 107 1.90 13.24 1.90
CA ARG A 107 1.71 14.62 1.43
C ARG A 107 0.81 14.68 0.19
N ALA A 108 0.95 13.72 -0.73
CA ALA A 108 0.11 13.65 -1.91
C ALA A 108 -1.38 13.43 -1.55
N ALA A 109 -1.67 12.54 -0.60
CA ALA A 109 -3.03 12.29 -0.13
C ALA A 109 -3.64 13.51 0.58
N GLU A 110 -2.86 14.20 1.43
CA GLU A 110 -3.30 15.42 2.12
C GLU A 110 -3.63 16.55 1.14
N ALA A 111 -2.77 16.76 0.14
CA ALA A 111 -3.01 17.76 -0.90
C ALA A 111 -4.30 17.49 -1.68
N LEU A 112 -4.56 16.22 -2.01
CA LEU A 112 -5.78 15.81 -2.71
C LEU A 112 -7.03 16.04 -1.85
N ASN A 113 -7.00 15.69 -0.56
CA ASN A 113 -8.10 15.92 0.39
C ASN A 113 -8.42 17.42 0.52
N ASN A 114 -7.41 18.26 0.70
CA ASN A 114 -7.58 19.72 0.78
C ASN A 114 -8.17 20.30 -0.51
N SER A 115 -7.73 19.80 -1.67
CA SER A 115 -8.22 20.26 -2.97
C SER A 115 -9.68 19.86 -3.26
N GLN A 116 -10.15 18.75 -2.70
CA GLN A 116 -11.55 18.33 -2.84
C GLN A 116 -12.48 19.08 -1.89
N GLN A 117 -12.01 19.42 -0.69
CA GLN A 117 -12.81 20.19 0.28
C GLN A 117 -12.99 21.66 -0.12
N ALA A 118 -12.13 22.19 -0.99
CA ALA A 118 -12.20 23.56 -1.51
C ALA A 118 -13.05 23.70 -2.79
N ARG A 119 -13.67 22.62 -3.28
CA ARG A 119 -14.57 22.60 -4.44
C ARG A 119 -16.01 22.47 -4.01
#